data_AF-A0A954Y457-F1
#
_entry.id   AF-A0A954Y457-F1
#
_cell.length_a   1.000
_cell.length_b   1.000
_cell.length_c   1.000
_cell.angle_alpha   90.00
_cell.angle_beta   90.00
_cell.angle_gamma   90.00
#
_symmetry.space_group_name_H-M   'P 1'
#
loop_
_entity.id
_entity.type
_entity.pdbx_description
1 polymer ?
#
loop_
_entity_poly.entity_id
_entity_poly.type
_entity_poly.pdbx_seq_one_letter_code
_entity_poly.pdbx_strand_id
1 'polypeptide(L)'
;LGGAGVDSTNDLGLYRFGDAGAVQIARTGDAAPAGPGNFTSFVNAPALNEAGQAAFLAGLGGFGVDSTNDFGIYLYDDILGLLTVAREGDPFLGSTITGLKFKNGRADEYNGFNNLGQIAYWFQLANGNSGIALFTIPEPTTTALLALGGLTLLLRRSARVV
;
A
#
# COMPACT_ATOMS: atom_id res chain seq x y z
N LEU A 1 17.31 13.27 0.19
CA LEU A 1 18.33 12.24 -0.13
C LEU A 1 19.43 12.89 -0.96
N GLY A 2 20.62 12.29 -1.06
CA GLY A 2 21.72 12.83 -1.87
C GLY A 2 22.76 11.76 -2.20
N GLY A 3 23.54 11.99 -3.26
CA GLY A 3 24.54 11.04 -3.76
C GLY A 3 24.47 10.84 -5.27
N ALA A 4 25.35 10.00 -5.81
CA ALA A 4 25.33 9.65 -7.23
C ALA A 4 23.99 9.00 -7.61
N GLY A 5 23.38 9.46 -8.72
CA GLY A 5 22.08 8.96 -9.19
C GLY A 5 20.86 9.53 -8.46
N VAL A 6 21.05 10.51 -7.56
CA VAL A 6 19.94 11.24 -6.92
C VAL A 6 19.70 12.57 -7.62
N ASP A 7 18.47 12.79 -8.08
CA ASP A 7 18.00 14.05 -8.66
C ASP A 7 16.63 14.44 -8.08
N SER A 8 16.04 15.53 -8.58
CA SER A 8 14.76 16.06 -8.09
C SER A 8 13.57 15.12 -8.28
N THR A 9 13.73 14.03 -9.05
CA THR A 9 12.66 13.04 -9.27
C THR A 9 12.71 11.90 -8.25
N ASN A 10 13.80 11.76 -7.50
CA ASN A 10 14.02 10.64 -6.57
C ASN A 10 14.70 11.03 -5.24
N ASP A 11 14.62 12.29 -4.85
CA ASP A 11 15.31 12.84 -3.68
C ASP A 11 14.52 12.75 -2.36
N LEU A 12 13.27 12.27 -2.38
CA LEU A 12 12.43 12.09 -1.20
C LEU A 12 12.23 10.60 -0.89
N GLY A 13 12.21 10.25 0.39
CA GLY A 13 11.90 8.88 0.81
C GLY A 13 11.32 8.81 2.21
N LEU A 14 10.51 7.78 2.44
CA LEU A 14 9.98 7.39 3.73
C LEU A 14 10.83 6.23 4.27
N TYR A 15 11.32 6.40 5.49
CA TYR A 15 12.17 5.42 6.16
C TYR A 15 11.64 5.16 7.57
N ARG A 16 11.60 3.89 7.97
CA ARG A 16 11.33 3.47 9.34
C ARG A 16 12.63 3.05 10.00
N PHE A 17 12.92 3.62 11.16
CA PHE A 17 14.10 3.26 11.95
C PHE A 17 13.69 2.34 13.09
N GLY A 18 14.46 1.27 13.30
CA GLY A 18 14.35 0.38 14.45
C GLY A 18 15.72 -0.17 14.83
N ASP A 19 15.73 -1.15 15.74
CA ASP A 19 16.98 -1.70 16.28
C ASP A 19 17.86 -2.39 15.21
N ALA A 20 17.23 -2.94 14.17
CA ALA A 20 17.92 -3.56 13.03
C ALA A 20 18.43 -2.53 12.00
N GLY A 21 18.19 -1.24 12.22
CA GLY A 21 18.56 -0.15 11.31
C GLY A 21 17.37 0.48 10.59
N ALA A 22 17.68 1.15 9.47
CA ALA A 22 16.68 1.84 8.66
C ALA A 22 16.13 0.92 7.56
N VAL A 23 14.81 0.89 7.43
CA VAL A 23 14.09 0.25 6.33
C VAL A 23 13.50 1.33 5.43
N GLN A 24 13.82 1.30 4.14
CA GLN A 24 13.17 2.15 3.14
C GLN A 24 11.77 1.62 2.86
N ILE A 25 10.75 2.43 3.16
CA ILE A 25 9.34 2.11 2.90
C ILE A 25 8.97 2.44 1.45
N ALA A 26 9.31 3.66 1.02
CA ALA A 26 9.01 4.16 -0.32
C ALA A 26 9.96 5.32 -0.66
N ARG A 27 10.16 5.57 -1.96
CA ARG A 27 10.97 6.68 -2.45
C ARG A 27 10.35 7.27 -3.71
N THR A 28 10.49 8.58 -3.91
CA THR A 28 10.11 9.18 -5.19
C THR A 28 10.93 8.58 -6.32
N GLY A 29 10.33 8.46 -7.50
CA GLY A 29 10.91 7.78 -8.65
C GLY A 29 10.70 6.26 -8.64
N ASP A 30 10.44 5.63 -7.48
CA ASP A 30 10.09 4.20 -7.43
C ASP A 30 8.67 3.98 -7.97
N ALA A 31 8.46 2.85 -8.63
CA ALA A 31 7.15 2.46 -9.15
C ALA A 31 6.14 2.28 -8.01
N ALA A 32 4.93 2.82 -8.21
CA ALA A 32 3.84 2.55 -7.29
C ALA A 32 3.34 1.10 -7.44
N PRO A 33 2.91 0.44 -6.35
CA PRO A 33 2.35 -0.89 -6.44
C PRO A 33 1.03 -0.88 -7.21
N ALA A 34 0.78 -1.97 -7.93
CA ALA A 34 -0.50 -2.25 -8.61
C ALA A 34 -1.09 -1.07 -9.40
N GLY A 35 -0.38 -0.60 -10.44
CA GLY A 35 -0.87 0.43 -11.34
C GLY A 35 0.26 1.10 -12.13
N PRO A 36 -0.06 2.06 -13.00
CA PRO A 36 0.96 2.84 -13.70
C PRO A 36 1.60 3.89 -12.79
N GLY A 37 2.81 4.29 -13.18
CA GLY A 37 3.51 5.45 -12.64
C GLY A 37 4.37 5.20 -11.41
N ASN A 38 5.03 6.28 -11.00
CA ASN A 38 6.01 6.31 -9.92
C ASN A 38 5.56 7.29 -8.83
N PHE A 39 6.05 7.11 -7.61
CA PHE A 39 5.87 8.10 -6.55
C PHE A 39 6.53 9.43 -6.92
N THR A 40 5.79 10.53 -6.78
CA THR A 40 6.30 11.89 -7.02
C THR A 40 6.34 12.72 -5.75
N SER A 41 5.53 12.38 -4.75
CA SER A 41 5.49 13.06 -3.47
C SER A 41 4.87 12.19 -2.38
N PHE A 42 5.18 12.51 -1.12
CA PHE A 42 4.50 11.96 0.05
C PHE A 42 3.76 13.09 0.76
N VAL A 43 2.48 12.89 1.01
CA VAL A 43 1.58 13.94 1.51
C VAL A 43 1.33 13.75 3.00
N ASN A 44 1.60 14.80 3.77
CA ASN A 44 1.56 14.79 5.23
C ASN A 44 2.50 13.73 5.86
N ALA A 45 2.47 13.59 7.18
CA ALA A 45 3.25 12.56 7.86
C ALA A 45 2.63 11.16 7.62
N PRO A 46 3.44 10.11 7.41
CA PRO A 46 2.93 8.74 7.45
C PRO A 46 2.41 8.41 8.85
N ALA A 47 1.43 7.51 8.93
CA ALA A 47 1.01 6.91 10.18
C ALA A 47 1.76 5.60 10.41
N LEU A 48 2.20 5.36 11.65
CA LEU A 48 2.87 4.13 12.07
C LEU A 48 2.04 3.46 13.16
N ASN A 49 1.95 2.14 13.16
CA ASN A 49 1.30 1.39 14.24
C ASN A 49 2.31 0.53 15.03
N GLU A 50 1.86 -0.11 16.12
CA GLU A 50 2.74 -0.93 16.98
C GLU A 50 3.29 -2.18 16.29
N ALA A 51 2.66 -2.64 15.20
CA ALA A 51 3.19 -3.72 14.37
C ALA A 51 4.31 -3.23 13.42
N GLY A 52 4.65 -1.94 13.46
CA GLY A 52 5.66 -1.33 12.61
C GLY A 52 5.18 -1.07 11.18
N GLN A 53 3.92 -1.31 10.87
CA GLN A 53 3.37 -1.02 9.55
C GLN A 53 3.24 0.51 9.36
N ALA A 54 3.35 0.98 8.12
CA ALA A 54 3.26 2.40 7.80
C ALA A 54 2.21 2.69 6.73
N ALA A 55 1.28 3.58 7.02
CA ALA A 55 0.24 4.02 6.08
C ALA A 55 0.50 5.46 5.63
N PHE A 56 0.36 5.75 4.34
CA PHE A 56 0.65 7.08 3.79
C PHE A 56 -0.13 7.40 2.52
N LEU A 57 -0.31 8.70 2.26
CA LEU A 57 -0.85 9.23 1.01
C LEU A 57 0.33 9.67 0.12
N ALA A 58 0.31 9.29 -1.15
CA ALA A 58 1.35 9.67 -2.10
C ALA A 58 0.76 10.20 -3.40
N GLY A 59 1.45 11.19 -3.97
CA GLY A 59 1.25 11.64 -5.33
C GLY A 59 2.01 10.76 -6.31
N LEU A 60 1.51 10.67 -7.53
CA LEU A 60 1.94 9.75 -8.58
C LEU A 60 2.18 10.52 -9.87
N GLY A 61 3.02 9.98 -10.74
CA GLY A 61 3.29 10.57 -12.04
C GLY A 61 3.97 9.60 -13.00
N GLY A 62 4.29 10.08 -14.20
CA GLY A 62 4.91 9.26 -15.24
C GLY A 62 3.88 8.68 -16.22
N PHE A 63 4.30 7.68 -16.99
CA PHE A 63 3.46 7.11 -18.06
C PHE A 63 2.18 6.49 -17.50
N GLY A 64 1.03 6.85 -18.09
CA GLY A 64 -0.29 6.34 -17.67
C GLY A 64 -0.87 7.03 -16.42
N VAL A 65 -0.22 8.10 -15.94
CA VAL A 65 -0.73 8.92 -14.83
C VAL A 65 -1.11 10.32 -15.32
N ASP A 66 -2.31 10.76 -14.97
CA ASP A 66 -2.82 12.11 -15.19
C ASP A 66 -3.62 12.58 -13.96
N SER A 67 -4.23 13.76 -14.03
CA SER A 67 -4.96 14.38 -12.91
C SER A 67 -6.20 13.60 -12.45
N THR A 68 -6.52 12.46 -13.06
CA THR A 68 -7.66 11.60 -12.67
C THR A 68 -7.22 10.38 -11.87
N ASN A 69 -5.91 10.12 -11.76
CA ASN A 69 -5.37 8.93 -11.09
C ASN A 69 -4.01 9.18 -10.40
N ASP A 70 -3.71 10.43 -10.05
CA ASP A 70 -2.41 10.89 -9.55
C ASP A 70 -2.26 10.83 -8.03
N PHE A 71 -3.25 10.32 -7.28
CA PHE A 71 -3.11 10.04 -5.85
C PHE A 71 -3.49 8.62 -5.45
N GLY A 72 -2.81 8.11 -4.42
CA GLY A 72 -3.14 6.83 -3.79
C GLY A 72 -2.77 6.76 -2.32
N ILE A 73 -3.50 5.93 -1.57
CA ILE A 73 -3.20 5.55 -0.20
C ILE A 73 -2.49 4.20 -0.23
N TYR A 74 -1.42 4.07 0.56
CA TYR A 74 -0.57 2.90 0.58
C TYR A 74 -0.34 2.42 2.02
N LEU A 75 -0.14 1.11 2.16
CA LEU A 75 0.25 0.45 3.40
C LEU A 75 1.54 -0.32 3.15
N TYR A 76 2.54 -0.06 3.98
CA TYR A 76 3.73 -0.89 4.07
C TYR A 76 3.62 -1.86 5.24
N ASP A 77 3.91 -3.12 4.97
CA ASP A 77 4.01 -4.19 5.94
C ASP A 77 5.30 -4.98 5.68
N ASP A 78 6.01 -5.41 6.73
CA ASP A 78 7.29 -6.11 6.58
C ASP A 78 7.15 -7.48 5.90
N ILE A 79 5.98 -8.11 5.99
CA ILE A 79 5.70 -9.44 5.44
C ILE A 79 5.11 -9.31 4.04
N LEU A 80 4.17 -8.38 3.84
CA LEU A 80 3.43 -8.23 2.58
C LEU A 80 4.07 -7.22 1.61
N GLY A 81 5.01 -6.42 2.10
CA GLY A 81 5.61 -5.33 1.35
C GLY A 81 4.65 -4.14 1.22
N LEU A 82 4.77 -3.43 0.09
CA LEU A 82 3.96 -2.24 -0.19
C LEU A 82 2.66 -2.60 -0.91
N LEU A 83 1.54 -2.23 -0.30
CA LEU A 83 0.19 -2.51 -0.76
C LEU A 83 -0.52 -1.22 -1.16
N THR A 84 -1.28 -1.28 -2.25
CA THR A 84 -2.25 -0.23 -2.62
C THR A 84 -3.52 -0.41 -1.81
N VAL A 85 -3.89 0.60 -1.04
CA VAL A 85 -5.12 0.63 -0.23
C VAL A 85 -6.29 1.14 -1.08
N ALA A 86 -6.09 2.25 -1.76
CA ALA A 86 -7.01 2.83 -2.73
C ALA A 86 -6.26 3.80 -3.64
N ARG A 87 -6.71 3.95 -4.89
CA ARG A 87 -6.16 4.91 -5.83
C ARG A 87 -7.26 5.71 -6.53
N GLU A 88 -7.01 6.98 -6.82
CA GLU A 88 -7.85 7.72 -7.75
C GLU A 88 -7.84 7.04 -9.13
N GLY A 89 -8.98 7.11 -9.82
CA GLY A 89 -9.21 6.39 -11.07
C GLY A 89 -9.71 4.96 -10.89
N ASP A 90 -9.58 4.36 -9.71
CA ASP A 90 -10.05 3.00 -9.47
C ASP A 90 -11.58 2.93 -9.41
N PRO A 91 -12.19 1.86 -9.95
CA PRO A 91 -13.61 1.62 -9.80
C PRO A 91 -13.96 1.28 -8.35
N PHE A 92 -14.94 1.97 -7.78
CA PHE A 92 -15.40 1.77 -6.41
C PHE A 92 -16.90 2.03 -6.29
N LEU A 93 -17.63 1.08 -5.70
CA LEU A 93 -19.08 1.17 -5.46
C LEU A 93 -19.91 1.58 -6.70
N GLY A 94 -19.55 1.07 -7.87
CA GLY A 94 -20.24 1.35 -9.13
C GLY A 94 -19.93 2.73 -9.74
N SER A 95 -18.91 3.43 -9.25
CA SER A 95 -18.38 4.67 -9.83
C SER A 95 -16.84 4.64 -9.81
N THR A 96 -16.19 5.79 -9.91
CA THR A 96 -14.73 5.93 -9.93
C THR A 96 -14.28 6.85 -8.80
N ILE A 97 -13.22 6.49 -8.10
CA ILE A 97 -12.61 7.33 -7.07
C ILE A 97 -11.99 8.56 -7.71
N THR A 98 -12.36 9.76 -7.24
CA THR A 98 -11.83 11.05 -7.69
C THR A 98 -11.24 11.88 -6.56
N GLY A 99 -11.16 11.31 -5.36
CA GLY A 99 -10.68 12.01 -4.19
C GLY A 99 -10.37 11.02 -3.08
N LEU A 100 -9.17 11.09 -2.53
CA LEU A 100 -8.76 10.30 -1.37
C LEU A 100 -8.23 11.20 -0.25
N LYS A 101 -8.65 10.91 0.98
CA LYS A 101 -8.06 11.55 2.17
C LYS A 101 -7.80 10.53 3.27
N PHE A 102 -6.55 10.56 3.72
CA PHE A 102 -6.05 9.91 4.91
C PHE A 102 -5.71 11.04 5.88
N LYS A 103 -6.64 11.40 6.77
CA LYS A 103 -6.57 12.67 7.51
C LYS A 103 -5.39 12.67 8.48
N ASN A 104 -4.51 13.66 8.34
CA ASN A 104 -3.56 14.09 9.36
C ASN A 104 -4.06 15.39 10.02
N GLY A 105 -4.69 15.26 11.19
CA GLY A 105 -4.95 16.39 12.09
C GLY A 105 -3.75 16.64 13.01
N ARG A 106 -3.72 17.78 13.73
CA ARG A 106 -2.64 18.20 14.65
C ARG A 106 -2.44 17.30 15.90
N ALA A 107 -3.05 16.12 15.94
CA ALA A 107 -2.95 15.19 17.05
C ALA A 107 -2.85 13.77 16.51
N ASP A 108 -1.97 12.99 17.14
CA ASP A 108 -1.39 11.72 16.67
C ASP A 108 -2.41 10.56 16.56
N GLU A 109 -3.69 10.81 16.86
CA GLU A 109 -4.75 9.80 17.02
C GLU A 109 -5.80 9.82 15.89
N TYR A 110 -5.68 10.70 14.89
CA TYR A 110 -6.70 10.88 13.84
C TYR A 110 -6.40 10.21 12.49
N ASN A 111 -5.39 9.34 12.43
CA ASN A 111 -4.88 8.85 11.15
C ASN A 111 -5.70 7.70 10.55
N GLY A 112 -6.82 7.30 11.16
CA GLY A 112 -7.65 6.19 10.68
C GLY A 112 -6.92 4.84 10.65
N PHE A 113 -5.69 4.75 11.15
CA PHE A 113 -4.86 3.56 11.13
C PHE A 113 -4.76 2.95 12.53
N ASN A 114 -5.00 1.65 12.65
CA ASN A 114 -4.98 0.95 13.94
C ASN A 114 -3.93 -0.19 14.00
N ASN A 115 -3.74 -0.77 15.19
CA ASN A 115 -2.78 -1.87 15.42
C ASN A 115 -3.21 -3.20 14.79
N LEU A 116 -4.38 -3.27 14.14
CA LEU A 116 -4.82 -4.42 13.35
C LEU A 116 -4.45 -4.27 11.86
N GLY A 117 -3.72 -3.22 11.48
CA GLY A 117 -3.38 -2.94 10.09
C GLY A 117 -4.55 -2.44 9.25
N GLN A 118 -5.62 -1.95 9.90
CA GLN A 118 -6.80 -1.45 9.21
C GLN A 118 -6.72 0.06 9.01
N ILE A 119 -7.14 0.53 7.84
CA ILE A 119 -7.10 1.94 7.45
C ILE A 119 -8.51 2.43 7.14
N ALA A 120 -9.02 3.34 7.96
CA ALA A 120 -10.20 4.14 7.67
C ALA A 120 -9.79 5.36 6.84
N TYR A 121 -10.37 5.52 5.66
CA TYR A 121 -10.06 6.63 4.75
C TYR A 121 -11.34 7.22 4.15
N TRP A 122 -11.29 8.51 3.84
CA TRP A 122 -12.35 9.17 3.10
C TRP A 122 -12.14 9.02 1.60
N PHE A 123 -13.23 8.82 0.86
CA PHE A 123 -13.24 8.78 -0.59
C PHE A 123 -14.32 9.71 -1.16
N GLN A 124 -14.09 10.20 -2.36
CA GLN A 124 -15.10 10.82 -3.23
C GLN A 124 -15.18 10.09 -4.56
N LEU A 125 -16.37 10.01 -5.10
CA LEU A 125 -16.69 9.36 -6.36
C LEU A 125 -17.09 10.38 -7.43
N ALA A 126 -16.86 10.02 -8.69
CA ALA A 126 -17.21 10.84 -9.85
C ALA A 126 -18.72 11.18 -9.94
N ASN A 127 -19.59 10.34 -9.36
CA ASN A 127 -21.03 10.60 -9.27
C ASN A 127 -21.43 11.58 -8.16
N GLY A 128 -20.46 12.16 -7.44
CA GLY A 128 -20.67 13.11 -6.34
C GLY A 128 -20.80 12.47 -4.97
N ASN A 129 -20.92 11.14 -4.87
CA ASN A 129 -21.00 10.46 -3.59
C ASN A 129 -19.65 10.48 -2.86
N SER A 130 -19.68 10.56 -1.54
CA SER A 130 -18.49 10.44 -0.70
C SER A 130 -18.80 9.68 0.57
N GLY A 131 -17.77 9.14 1.22
CA GLY A 131 -17.95 8.34 2.43
C GLY A 131 -16.62 8.01 3.10
N ILE A 132 -16.70 7.14 4.10
CA ILE A 132 -15.55 6.52 4.76
C ILE A 132 -15.56 5.03 4.41
N ALA A 133 -14.41 4.51 4.02
CA ALA A 133 -14.18 3.09 3.80
C ALA A 133 -13.14 2.58 4.81
N LEU A 134 -13.21 1.28 5.11
CA LEU A 134 -12.24 0.57 5.94
C LEU A 134 -11.50 -0.44 5.06
N PHE A 135 -10.20 -0.23 4.89
CA PHE A 135 -9.31 -1.24 4.35
C PHE A 135 -8.87 -2.18 5.46
N THR A 136 -8.85 -3.47 5.15
CA THR A 136 -8.29 -4.53 5.98
C THR A 136 -7.38 -5.37 5.11
N ILE A 137 -6.23 -5.78 5.64
CA ILE A 137 -5.35 -6.72 4.95
C ILE A 137 -6.16 -7.99 4.61
N PRO A 138 -6.28 -8.38 3.34
CA PRO A 138 -7.00 -9.59 2.96
C PRO A 138 -6.32 -10.79 3.62
N GLU A 139 -7.09 -11.64 4.31
CA GLU A 139 -6.55 -12.93 4.72
C GLU A 139 -6.12 -13.69 3.46
N PRO A 140 -4.98 -14.40 3.50
CA PRO A 140 -4.61 -15.26 2.39
C PRO A 140 -5.74 -16.26 2.19
N THR A 141 -6.47 -16.10 1.08
CA THR A 141 -7.55 -17.01 0.72
C THR A 141 -7.02 -18.44 0.80
N THR A 142 -7.81 -19.34 1.38
CA THR A 142 -7.39 -20.72 1.68
C THR A 142 -6.91 -21.48 0.43
N THR A 143 -7.24 -20.99 -0.76
CA THR A 143 -6.69 -21.39 -2.07
C THR A 143 -5.17 -21.20 -2.20
N ALA A 144 -4.58 -20.17 -1.61
CA ALA A 144 -3.12 -19.99 -1.56
C ALA A 144 -2.45 -20.95 -0.55
N LEU A 145 -3.14 -21.29 0.56
CA LEU A 145 -2.64 -22.24 1.56
C LEU A 145 -2.61 -23.69 1.03
N LEU A 146 -3.57 -24.07 0.18
CA LEU A 146 -3.61 -25.38 -0.47
C LEU A 146 -2.50 -25.57 -1.53
N ALA A 147 -1.95 -24.50 -2.10
CA ALA A 147 -0.85 -24.58 -3.05
C ALA A 147 0.52 -24.91 -2.40
N LEU A 148 0.73 -24.55 -1.13
CA LEU A 148 1.92 -24.97 -0.36
C LEU A 148 1.71 -26.32 0.37
N GLY A 149 0.48 -26.69 0.72
CA GLY A 149 0.17 -27.98 1.35
C GLY A 149 0.00 -29.16 0.37
N GLY A 150 -0.36 -28.89 -0.89
CA GLY A 150 -0.58 -29.92 -1.91
C GLY A 150 0.70 -30.55 -2.46
N LEU A 151 1.84 -29.88 -2.36
CA LEU A 151 3.13 -30.37 -2.89
C LEU A 151 3.82 -31.39 -1.96
N THR A 152 3.43 -31.48 -0.69
CA THR A 152 4.00 -32.43 0.29
C THR A 152 3.19 -33.73 0.44
N LEU A 153 1.93 -33.79 -0.04
CA LEU A 153 1.07 -34.98 0.11
C LEU A 153 1.12 -35.96 -1.08
N LEU A 154 1.85 -35.67 -2.16
CA LEU A 154 1.93 -36.52 -3.37
C LEU A 154 3.14 -37.48 -3.45
N LEU A 155 3.98 -37.58 -2.41
CA LEU A 155 5.22 -38.39 -2.44
C LEU A 155 5.18 -39.67 -1.57
N ARG A 156 4.05 -40.36 -1.45
CA ARG A 156 4.04 -41.74 -0.91
C ARG A 156 3.08 -42.68 -1.62
N ARG A 157 3.45 -43.14 -2.82
CA ARG A 157 3.05 -44.46 -3.33
C ARG A 157 4.11 -45.04 -4.26
N SER A 158 4.99 -45.91 -3.73
CA SER A 158 5.54 -47.06 -4.49
C SER A 158 6.37 -48.01 -3.62
N ALA A 159 5.90 -49.26 -3.46
CA ALA A 159 6.68 -50.51 -3.44
C ALA A 159 5.67 -51.69 -3.40
N ARG A 160 5.18 -52.17 -4.54
CA ARG A 160 5.62 -53.31 -5.39
C ARG A 160 5.39 -54.71 -4.79
N VAL A 161 4.55 -55.44 -5.51
CA VAL A 161 4.31 -56.89 -5.45
C VAL A 161 5.55 -57.64 -5.95
N VAL A 162 6.00 -58.64 -5.17
CA VAL A 162 6.38 -59.99 -5.62
C VAL A 162 5.88 -60.94 -4.54
#